data_AF-A0A8H7RZ44-F1
#
_entry.id   AF-A0A8H7RZ44-F1
#
_cell.length_a   1.000
_cell.length_b   1.000
_cell.length_c   1.000
_cell.angle_alpha   90.00
_cell.angle_beta   90.00
_cell.angle_gamma   90.00
#
_symmetry.space_group_name_H-M   'P 1'
#
loop_
_entity.id
_entity.type
_entity.pdbx_description
1 polymer ?
#
loop_
_entity_poly.entity_id
_entity_poly.type
_entity_poly.pdbx_seq_one_letter_code
_entity_poly.pdbx_strand_id
1 'polypeptide(L)'
;MTTAYKGLKQLNAYVNETDVPSFCEFVQRNAENIMVWSTDKAYMTGKQLYTLWRNRFALSLRAHNKMQLICDSKNQYDKDPWEIILEGTKSLRNSQLETTVNAINNATLATNVALNLLSNTYVAAPSSSDAIEERDIMVDDEISMHSIAHKKL
;
A
#
# COMPACT_ATOMS: atom_id res chain seq x y z
N MET A 1 -19.44 -15.33 9.71
CA MET A 1 -18.78 -14.25 8.94
C MET A 1 -17.74 -14.89 8.03
N THR A 2 -17.89 -14.81 6.72
CA THR A 2 -16.83 -15.20 5.76
C THR A 2 -15.87 -14.03 5.62
N THR A 3 -14.63 -14.20 6.11
CA THR A 3 -13.58 -13.21 5.95
C THR A 3 -13.31 -12.99 4.46
N ALA A 4 -13.34 -11.75 3.98
CA ALA A 4 -13.03 -11.45 2.58
C ALA A 4 -11.56 -11.82 2.27
N TYR A 5 -11.34 -12.56 1.18
CA TYR A 5 -10.01 -12.92 0.69
C TYR A 5 -9.90 -12.72 -0.82
N LYS A 6 -8.67 -12.53 -1.31
CA LYS A 6 -8.39 -12.40 -2.74
C LYS A 6 -8.82 -13.67 -3.50
N GLY A 7 -9.61 -13.51 -4.56
CA GLY A 7 -10.16 -14.63 -5.33
C GLY A 7 -11.52 -15.15 -4.88
N LEU A 8 -12.12 -14.61 -3.79
CA LEU A 8 -13.45 -15.02 -3.33
C LEU A 8 -14.52 -14.82 -4.41
N LYS A 9 -14.51 -13.67 -5.11
CA LYS A 9 -15.49 -13.37 -6.17
C LYS A 9 -15.40 -14.38 -7.31
N GLN A 10 -14.19 -14.65 -7.80
CA GLN A 10 -13.93 -15.60 -8.90
C GLN A 10 -14.28 -17.03 -8.50
N LEU A 11 -13.94 -17.43 -7.26
CA LEU A 11 -14.31 -18.74 -6.75
C LEU A 11 -15.83 -18.91 -6.65
N ASN A 12 -16.53 -17.91 -6.12
CA ASN A 12 -17.98 -17.93 -6.03
C ASN A 12 -18.64 -17.95 -7.40
N ALA A 13 -18.13 -17.17 -8.36
CA ALA A 13 -18.60 -17.19 -9.74
C ALA A 13 -18.44 -18.59 -10.36
N TYR A 14 -17.24 -19.19 -10.25
CA TYR A 14 -16.99 -20.55 -10.74
C TYR A 14 -17.95 -21.58 -10.12
N VAL A 15 -18.12 -21.54 -8.79
CA VAL A 15 -19.03 -22.47 -8.08
C VAL A 15 -20.48 -22.24 -8.47
N ASN A 16 -20.91 -21.01 -8.71
CA ASN A 16 -22.28 -20.68 -9.09
C ASN A 16 -22.60 -21.14 -10.52
N GLU A 17 -21.70 -20.84 -11.46
CA GLU A 17 -21.87 -21.06 -12.91
C GLU A 17 -21.65 -22.51 -13.35
N THR A 18 -20.97 -23.33 -12.53
CA THR A 18 -20.66 -24.72 -12.87
C THR A 18 -21.62 -25.66 -12.14
N ASP A 19 -22.31 -26.57 -12.83
CA ASP A 19 -23.21 -27.54 -12.20
C ASP A 19 -22.49 -28.47 -11.22
N VAL A 20 -21.36 -29.04 -11.66
CA VAL A 20 -20.49 -29.94 -10.88
C VAL A 20 -19.09 -29.32 -10.75
N PRO A 21 -18.91 -28.31 -9.89
CA PRO A 21 -17.62 -27.64 -9.73
C PRO A 21 -16.55 -28.59 -9.18
N SER A 22 -15.39 -28.62 -9.83
CA SER A 22 -14.24 -29.42 -9.44
C SER A 22 -13.13 -28.55 -8.87
N PHE A 23 -12.59 -28.93 -7.72
CA PHE A 23 -11.46 -28.21 -7.12
C PHE A 23 -10.21 -28.25 -8.01
N CYS A 24 -9.90 -29.40 -8.60
CA CYS A 24 -8.72 -29.54 -9.46
C CYS A 24 -8.85 -28.71 -10.72
N GLU A 25 -10.03 -28.69 -11.33
CA GLU A 25 -10.29 -27.87 -12.52
C GLU A 25 -10.21 -26.37 -12.19
N PHE A 26 -10.78 -25.95 -11.06
CA PHE A 26 -10.65 -24.57 -10.59
C PHE A 26 -9.18 -24.17 -10.45
N VAL A 27 -8.36 -25.02 -9.83
CA VAL A 27 -6.93 -24.78 -9.62
C VAL A 27 -6.18 -24.70 -10.94
N GLN A 28 -6.42 -25.62 -11.87
CA GLN A 28 -5.78 -25.62 -13.19
C GLN A 28 -6.12 -24.34 -13.98
N ARG A 29 -7.40 -23.93 -14.00
CA ARG A 29 -7.84 -22.73 -14.71
C ARG A 29 -7.36 -21.43 -14.08
N ASN A 30 -7.00 -21.45 -12.79
CA ASN A 30 -6.69 -20.25 -12.01
C ASN A 30 -5.31 -20.31 -11.35
N ALA A 31 -4.38 -21.13 -11.83
CA ALA A 31 -3.10 -21.34 -11.14
C ALA A 31 -2.34 -20.02 -10.92
N GLU A 32 -2.20 -19.20 -11.97
CA GLU A 32 -1.55 -17.88 -11.89
C GLU A 32 -2.28 -16.93 -10.93
N ASN A 33 -3.61 -16.89 -11.03
CA ASN A 33 -4.44 -16.10 -10.14
C ASN A 33 -4.28 -16.53 -8.68
N ILE A 34 -4.23 -17.84 -8.41
CA ILE A 34 -3.99 -18.40 -7.09
C ILE A 34 -2.62 -17.97 -6.57
N MET A 35 -1.58 -17.92 -7.41
CA MET A 35 -0.27 -17.39 -7.01
C MET A 35 -0.40 -15.92 -6.54
N VAL A 36 -1.05 -15.07 -7.34
CA VAL A 36 -1.27 -13.64 -7.02
C VAL A 36 -2.10 -13.48 -5.74
N TRP A 37 -3.17 -14.24 -5.60
CA TRP A 37 -4.08 -14.21 -4.46
C TRP A 37 -3.46 -14.74 -3.17
N SER A 38 -2.37 -15.49 -3.29
CA SER A 38 -1.66 -16.12 -2.17
C SER A 38 -0.34 -15.43 -1.84
N THR A 39 -0.02 -14.29 -2.45
CA THR A 39 1.21 -13.53 -2.20
C THR A 39 1.46 -13.24 -0.72
N ASP A 40 0.42 -12.92 0.05
CA ASP A 40 0.46 -12.70 1.50
C ASP A 40 0.53 -14.00 2.34
N LYS A 41 0.69 -15.14 1.67
CA LYS A 41 0.81 -16.50 2.23
C LYS A 41 2.07 -17.22 1.72
N ALA A 42 3.03 -16.49 1.13
CA ALA A 42 4.29 -17.03 0.62
C ALA A 42 5.15 -17.78 1.68
N TYR A 43 4.87 -17.58 2.97
CA TYR A 43 5.51 -18.27 4.09
C TYR A 43 4.97 -19.69 4.35
N MET A 44 3.85 -20.07 3.72
CA MET A 44 3.24 -21.39 3.90
C MET A 44 3.97 -22.49 3.12
N THR A 45 3.73 -23.75 3.50
CA THR A 45 4.09 -24.92 2.69
C THR A 45 3.05 -25.18 1.59
N GLY A 46 3.40 -25.95 0.56
CA GLY A 46 2.47 -26.30 -0.53
C GLY A 46 1.23 -27.02 0.00
N LYS A 47 1.41 -27.92 0.97
CA LYS A 47 0.32 -28.62 1.67
C LYS A 47 -0.60 -27.67 2.45
N GLN A 48 -0.05 -26.69 3.17
CA GLN A 48 -0.85 -25.70 3.89
C GLN A 48 -1.65 -24.82 2.93
N LEU A 49 -1.04 -24.42 1.81
CA LEU A 49 -1.70 -23.61 0.78
C LEU A 49 -2.83 -24.39 0.11
N TYR A 50 -2.60 -25.66 -0.21
CA TYR A 50 -3.62 -26.58 -0.68
C TYR A 50 -4.81 -26.68 0.27
N THR A 51 -4.54 -26.93 1.56
CA THR A 51 -5.60 -27.05 2.58
C THR A 51 -6.40 -25.75 2.71
N LEU A 52 -5.74 -24.59 2.65
CA LEU A 52 -6.40 -23.29 2.66
C LEU A 52 -7.38 -23.15 1.50
N TRP A 53 -6.93 -23.41 0.27
CA TRP A 53 -7.76 -23.27 -0.92
C TRP A 53 -8.87 -24.32 -1.01
N ARG A 54 -8.62 -25.54 -0.53
CA ARG A 54 -9.65 -26.57 -0.41
C ARG A 54 -10.75 -26.16 0.57
N ASN A 55 -10.37 -25.59 1.71
CA ASN A 55 -11.34 -25.10 2.70
C ASN A 55 -12.17 -23.94 2.12
N ARG A 56 -11.53 -23.02 1.41
CA ARG A 56 -12.21 -21.93 0.68
C ARG A 56 -13.21 -22.47 -0.34
N PHE A 57 -12.80 -23.45 -1.14
CA PHE A 57 -13.67 -24.11 -2.11
C PHE A 57 -14.89 -24.76 -1.44
N ALA A 58 -14.67 -25.52 -0.37
CA ALA A 58 -15.75 -26.14 0.40
C ALA A 58 -16.72 -25.11 1.00
N LEU A 59 -16.22 -23.98 1.51
CA LEU A 59 -17.07 -22.90 2.00
C LEU A 59 -17.91 -22.27 0.87
N SER A 60 -17.34 -22.07 -0.31
CA SER A 60 -18.09 -21.60 -1.47
C SER A 60 -19.16 -22.60 -1.92
N LEU A 61 -18.87 -23.90 -1.91
CA LEU A 61 -19.89 -24.93 -2.17
C LEU A 61 -21.05 -24.85 -1.18
N ARG A 62 -20.76 -24.68 0.12
CA ARG A 62 -21.80 -24.49 1.15
C ARG A 62 -22.63 -23.23 0.89
N ALA A 63 -21.99 -22.13 0.53
CA ALA A 63 -22.67 -20.86 0.28
C ALA A 63 -23.63 -20.93 -0.92
N HIS A 64 -23.44 -21.85 -1.87
CA HIS A 64 -24.27 -22.00 -3.06
C HIS A 64 -25.11 -23.30 -3.05
N ASN A 65 -25.38 -23.88 -1.86
CA ASN A 65 -26.21 -25.07 -1.69
C ASN A 65 -25.73 -26.33 -2.43
N LYS A 66 -24.41 -26.48 -2.61
CA LYS A 66 -23.76 -27.63 -3.27
C LYS A 66 -23.00 -28.53 -2.29
N MET A 67 -23.52 -28.70 -1.06
CA MET A 67 -22.83 -29.41 0.02
C MET A 67 -22.59 -30.89 -0.26
N GLN A 68 -23.44 -31.53 -1.06
CA GLN A 68 -23.32 -32.92 -1.49
C GLN A 68 -21.97 -33.19 -2.17
N LEU A 69 -21.42 -32.19 -2.88
CA LEU A 69 -20.15 -32.32 -3.60
C LEU A 69 -18.90 -32.23 -2.70
N ILE A 70 -19.08 -31.85 -1.43
CA ILE A 70 -17.98 -31.75 -0.46
C ILE A 70 -17.49 -33.14 -0.05
N CYS A 71 -18.39 -34.13 0.00
CA CYS A 71 -18.09 -35.50 0.44
C CYS A 71 -17.47 -36.37 -0.67
N ASP A 72 -17.76 -36.09 -1.94
CA ASP A 72 -17.36 -36.93 -3.07
C ASP A 72 -15.89 -36.71 -3.50
N SER A 73 -15.31 -35.56 -3.19
CA SER A 73 -13.94 -35.24 -3.58
C SER A 73 -12.93 -35.68 -2.52
N LYS A 74 -12.59 -36.98 -2.49
CA LYS A 74 -11.32 -37.47 -1.92
C LYS A 74 -10.11 -37.03 -2.79
N ASN A 75 -10.09 -35.79 -3.29
CA ASN A 75 -8.91 -35.26 -3.95
C ASN A 75 -7.78 -35.29 -2.93
N GLN A 76 -6.76 -36.08 -3.21
CA GLN A 76 -5.56 -36.12 -2.40
C GLN A 76 -4.72 -34.88 -2.72
N TYR A 77 -3.79 -34.57 -1.82
CA TYR A 77 -2.80 -33.53 -2.09
C TYR A 77 -1.90 -34.02 -3.22
N ASP A 78 -2.03 -33.40 -4.39
CA ASP A 78 -1.05 -33.53 -5.47
C ASP A 78 0.09 -32.57 -5.19
N LYS A 79 1.33 -33.07 -5.09
CA LYS A 79 2.45 -32.25 -4.63
C LYS A 79 2.87 -31.23 -5.68
N ASP A 80 3.04 -31.68 -6.92
CA ASP A 80 3.72 -30.93 -7.98
C ASP A 80 3.04 -29.59 -8.31
N PRO A 81 1.72 -29.52 -8.59
CA PRO A 81 1.09 -28.24 -8.92
C PRO A 81 1.14 -27.23 -7.77
N TRP A 82 1.09 -27.71 -6.52
CA TRP A 82 1.09 -26.84 -5.34
C TRP A 82 2.48 -26.34 -4.98
N GLU A 83 3.54 -27.11 -5.25
CA GLU A 83 4.91 -26.61 -5.14
C GLU A 83 5.20 -25.58 -6.23
N ILE A 84 4.74 -25.78 -7.47
CA ILE A 84 4.86 -24.79 -8.56
C ILE A 84 4.13 -23.48 -8.20
N ILE A 85 2.88 -23.59 -7.75
CA ILE A 85 2.10 -22.43 -7.28
C ILE A 85 2.82 -21.72 -6.13
N LEU A 86 3.37 -22.47 -5.17
CA LEU A 86 4.09 -21.88 -4.05
C LEU A 86 5.35 -21.14 -4.51
N GLU A 87 6.13 -21.72 -5.41
CA GLU A 87 7.35 -21.10 -5.91
C GLU A 87 7.06 -19.82 -6.70
N GLY A 88 6.04 -19.85 -7.55
CA GLY A 88 5.54 -18.65 -8.23
C GLY A 88 5.05 -17.58 -7.24
N THR A 89 4.35 -18.00 -6.19
CA THR A 89 3.88 -17.10 -5.11
C THR A 89 5.04 -16.42 -4.39
N LYS A 90 6.10 -17.17 -4.05
CA LYS A 90 7.32 -16.65 -3.41
C LYS A 90 8.06 -15.69 -4.33
N SER A 91 8.24 -16.06 -5.60
CA SER A 91 8.89 -15.21 -6.59
C SER A 91 8.15 -13.87 -6.78
N LEU A 92 6.83 -13.90 -6.90
CA LEU A 92 6.00 -12.69 -6.97
C LEU A 92 6.15 -11.83 -5.71
N ARG A 93 6.12 -12.44 -4.52
CA ARG A 93 6.29 -11.73 -3.25
C ARG A 93 7.65 -11.04 -3.15
N ASN A 94 8.71 -11.72 -3.58
CA ASN A 94 10.07 -11.20 -3.57
C ASN A 94 10.24 -10.04 -4.55
N SER A 95 9.74 -10.17 -5.78
CA SER A 95 9.76 -9.10 -6.78
C SER A 95 9.01 -7.83 -6.32
N GLN A 96 7.86 -8.01 -5.66
CA GLN A 96 7.13 -6.89 -5.05
C GLN A 96 7.92 -6.19 -3.94
N LEU A 97 8.62 -6.97 -3.11
CA LEU A 97 9.45 -6.44 -2.04
C LEU A 97 10.64 -5.65 -2.61
N GLU A 98 11.33 -6.21 -3.60
CA GLU A 98 12.46 -5.56 -4.28
C GLU A 98 12.03 -4.24 -4.92
N THR A 99 10.90 -4.23 -5.62
CA THR A 99 10.34 -3.01 -6.22
C THR A 99 10.05 -1.95 -5.16
N THR A 100 9.51 -2.36 -4.01
CA THR A 100 9.21 -1.45 -2.89
C THR A 100 10.49 -0.87 -2.30
N VAL A 101 11.52 -1.69 -2.09
CA VAL A 101 12.83 -1.24 -1.59
C VAL A 101 13.46 -0.23 -2.55
N ASN A 102 13.45 -0.51 -3.85
CA ASN A 102 13.98 0.40 -4.86
C ASN A 102 13.23 1.74 -4.89
N ALA A 103 11.90 1.71 -4.77
CA ALA A 103 11.09 2.92 -4.69
C ALA A 103 11.44 3.78 -3.45
N ILE A 104 11.63 3.15 -2.29
CA ILE A 104 12.04 3.84 -1.05
C ILE A 104 13.43 4.46 -1.21
N ASN A 105 14.39 3.71 -1.78
CA ASN A 105 15.74 4.22 -2.02
C ASN A 105 15.72 5.44 -2.94
N ASN A 106 14.96 5.38 -4.03
CA ASN A 106 14.81 6.50 -4.97
C ASN A 106 14.15 7.72 -4.33
N ALA A 107 13.10 7.52 -3.51
CA ALA A 107 12.46 8.61 -2.78
C ALA A 107 13.41 9.27 -1.77
N THR A 108 14.24 8.46 -1.10
CA THR A 108 15.27 8.94 -0.15
C THR A 108 16.32 9.77 -0.88
N LEU A 109 16.81 9.30 -2.02
CA LEU A 109 17.76 10.04 -2.85
C LEU A 109 17.19 11.38 -3.32
N ALA A 110 15.95 11.38 -3.84
CA ALA A 110 15.27 12.59 -4.27
C ALA A 110 15.10 13.60 -3.12
N THR A 111 14.74 13.12 -1.94
CA THR A 111 14.62 13.95 -0.73
C THR A 111 15.95 14.57 -0.34
N ASN A 112 17.04 13.80 -0.34
CA ASN A 112 18.38 14.31 -0.05
C ASN A 112 18.84 15.37 -1.06
N VAL A 113 18.54 15.17 -2.35
CA VAL A 113 18.82 16.17 -3.40
C VAL A 113 18.04 17.45 -3.13
N ALA A 114 16.75 17.35 -2.81
CA ALA A 114 15.92 18.52 -2.51
C ALA A 114 16.41 19.30 -1.28
N LEU A 115 16.78 18.58 -0.20
CA LEU A 115 17.36 19.19 1.00
C LEU A 115 18.67 19.95 0.70
N ASN A 116 19.54 19.36 -0.13
CA ASN A 116 20.78 20.02 -0.55
C ASN A 116 20.50 21.30 -1.36
N LEU A 117 19.51 21.28 -2.26
CA LEU A 117 19.12 22.47 -3.03
C LEU A 117 18.55 23.57 -2.13
N LEU A 118 17.73 23.21 -1.13
CA LEU A 118 17.20 24.17 -0.15
C LEU A 118 18.31 24.77 0.73
N SER A 119 19.28 23.96 1.16
CA SER A 119 20.44 24.43 1.92
C SER A 119 21.27 25.43 1.09
N ASN A 120 21.54 25.11 -0.18
CA ASN A 120 22.34 25.96 -1.06
C ASN A 120 21.64 27.28 -1.42
N THR A 121 20.30 27.29 -1.49
CA THR A 121 19.53 28.53 -1.74
C THR A 121 19.46 29.43 -0.51
N TYR A 122 19.52 28.88 0.70
CA TYR A 122 19.56 29.67 1.94
C TYR A 122 20.91 30.35 2.18
N VAL A 123 22.02 29.72 1.77
CA VAL A 123 23.37 30.30 1.86
C VAL A 123 23.64 31.34 0.77
N ALA A 124 22.89 31.30 -0.34
CA ALA A 124 23.01 32.25 -1.45
C ALA A 124 22.11 33.49 -1.33
N ALA A 125 21.40 33.68 -0.20
CA ALA A 125 20.75 34.96 0.08
C ALA A 125 21.84 35.98 0.46
N PRO A 126 22.12 37.02 -0.34
CA PRO A 126 23.07 38.04 0.07
C PRO A 126 22.53 38.71 1.33
N SER A 127 23.32 38.64 2.39
CA SER A 127 23.23 39.57 3.50
C SER A 127 23.44 40.98 2.95
N SER A 128 22.38 41.67 2.55
CA SER A 128 22.40 43.13 2.43
C SER A 128 22.41 43.73 3.83
N SER A 129 23.54 43.56 4.52
CA SER A 129 24.03 44.55 5.47
C SER A 129 24.90 45.50 4.65
N ASP A 130 24.73 46.80 4.92
CA ASP A 130 25.57 47.92 4.47
C ASP A 130 25.00 48.70 3.27
N ALA A 131 24.04 49.59 3.59
CA ALA A 131 24.06 51.01 3.21
C ALA A 131 22.78 51.68 3.75
N ILE A 132 22.76 52.06 5.03
CA ILE A 132 21.92 53.17 5.47
C ILE A 132 22.79 54.41 5.33
N GLU A 133 22.56 55.14 4.25
CA GLU A 133 23.11 56.46 3.99
C GLU A 133 22.53 57.38 5.09
N GLU A 134 23.35 57.79 6.07
CA GLU A 134 23.04 58.91 6.95
C GLU A 134 22.84 60.14 6.06
N ARG A 135 21.58 60.56 5.90
CA ARG A 135 21.26 61.92 5.47
C ARG A 135 20.58 62.63 6.61
N ASP A 136 21.30 63.64 7.10
CA ASP A 136 20.84 64.67 8.01
C ASP A 136 19.44 65.16 7.64
N ILE A 137 18.49 64.97 8.55
CA ILE A 137 17.24 65.72 8.54
C ILE A 137 17.39 66.78 9.63
N MET A 138 17.80 68.00 9.22
CA MET A 138 17.56 69.20 10.01
C MET A 138 16.06 69.37 10.20
N VAL A 139 15.60 69.33 11.45
CA VAL A 139 14.26 69.79 11.83
C VAL A 139 14.45 70.96 12.77
N ASP A 140 14.52 72.17 12.19
CA ASP A 140 14.33 73.40 12.92
C ASP A 140 12.82 73.64 13.10
N ASP A 141 12.43 73.53 14.37
CA ASP A 141 11.58 74.43 15.15
C ASP A 141 10.14 74.79 14.76
N GLU A 142 9.37 74.87 15.85
CA GLU A 142 8.09 75.55 16.09
C GLU A 142 6.81 74.93 15.48
N ILE A 143 5.99 74.36 16.37
CA ILE A 143 4.67 74.94 16.70
C ILE A 143 4.27 74.52 18.12
N SER A 144 4.17 75.54 18.97
CA SER A 144 3.51 75.56 20.27
C SER A 144 1.99 75.63 20.10
N MET A 145 1.22 74.83 20.85
CA MET A 145 0.18 75.32 21.79
C MET A 145 -0.77 74.20 22.26
N HIS A 146 -0.81 74.02 23.59
CA HIS A 146 -1.98 73.97 24.51
C HIS A 146 -3.25 73.18 24.08
N SER A 147 -3.94 72.39 24.91
CA SER A 147 -4.08 72.34 26.37
C SER A 147 -4.78 71.02 26.74
N ILE A 148 -4.32 70.37 27.81
CA ILE A 148 -4.93 69.18 28.41
C ILE A 148 -5.97 69.64 29.44
N ALA A 149 -7.25 69.33 29.19
CA ALA A 149 -8.29 69.39 30.22
C ALA A 149 -8.57 67.97 30.72
N HIS A 150 -8.22 67.67 31.98
CA HIS A 150 -8.97 66.77 32.88
C HIS A 150 -8.30 66.63 34.26
N LYS A 151 -8.91 67.22 35.30
CA LYS A 151 -8.92 66.77 36.71
C LYS A 151 -10.02 67.58 37.43
N LYS A 152 -11.20 67.03 37.72
CA LYS A 152 -11.63 66.26 38.91
C LYS A 152 -11.33 66.95 40.26
N LEU A 153 -12.45 67.28 40.92
CA LEU A 153 -12.72 67.68 42.31
C LEU A 153 -12.28 69.10 42.73
#